data_AF-A0A851IX29-F1
#
_entry.id   AF-A0A851IX29-F1
#
_cell.length_a   1.000
_cell.length_b   1.000
_cell.length_c   1.000
_cell.angle_alpha   90.00
_cell.angle_beta   90.00
_cell.angle_gamma   90.00
#
_symmetry.space_group_name_H-M   'P 1'
#
loop_
_entity.id
_entity.type
_entity.pdbx_description
1 polymer ?
#
loop_
_entity_poly.entity_id
_entity_poly.type
_entity_poly.pdbx_seq_one_letter_code
_entity_poly.pdbx_strand_id
1 'polypeptide(L)'
;MQTGNFEAKNGVDLTYMLSLEKREQYYKENLEFLNDKFGKNVHCVYAVIHFDESTPHMQSMWTFSEENNQKDEYTVSDVNTAKVKSALTSAFLRRNKELELIAGTDEYKKAFEEFKVQEKPKIIERQLAKMNKNKSDKKFKFESGTSPFTKDFYRTFNEEFVNDFMVTNPSINELKNKVKVFSNEDAEVVVRRTEKVNSSEDLDRTKFAMEKEKKELESKIGSNDYSKNKFSNISHNIIFLERFIILDK
;
A
#
# COMPACT_ATOMS: atom_id res chain seq x y z
N MET A 1 -10.48 6.98 -25.68
CA MET A 1 -9.05 7.18 -26.04
C MET A 1 -8.21 7.52 -24.80
N GLN A 2 -7.12 6.80 -24.47
CA GLN A 2 -6.33 7.06 -23.23
C GLN A 2 -5.51 8.34 -23.30
N THR A 3 -5.13 8.92 -22.16
CA THR A 3 -4.31 10.14 -22.06
C THR A 3 -3.12 10.17 -23.02
N GLY A 4 -2.25 9.16 -23.02
CA GLY A 4 -1.10 9.15 -23.96
C GLY A 4 -1.50 9.06 -25.44
N ASN A 5 -2.61 8.39 -25.76
CA ASN A 5 -3.14 8.35 -27.13
C ASN A 5 -3.79 9.68 -27.52
N PHE A 6 -4.46 10.33 -26.58
CA PHE A 6 -5.02 11.68 -26.75
C PHE A 6 -3.90 12.66 -27.05
N GLU A 7 -2.82 12.66 -26.26
CA GLU A 7 -1.71 13.58 -26.45
C GLU A 7 -1.03 13.37 -27.80
N ALA A 8 -0.77 12.10 -28.17
CA ALA A 8 -0.17 11.75 -29.45
C ALA A 8 -1.06 12.10 -30.66
N LYS A 9 -2.37 11.79 -30.59
CA LYS A 9 -3.32 12.04 -31.69
C LYS A 9 -3.51 13.53 -31.93
N ASN A 10 -3.54 14.32 -30.85
CA ASN A 10 -3.86 15.73 -30.91
C ASN A 10 -2.63 16.64 -30.96
N GLY A 11 -1.42 16.10 -30.73
CA GLY A 11 -0.20 16.90 -30.65
C GLY A 11 -0.22 17.90 -29.49
N VAL A 12 -0.95 17.58 -28.41
CA VAL A 12 -1.08 18.42 -27.22
C VAL A 12 -0.58 17.62 -26.03
N ASP A 13 0.14 18.28 -25.13
CA ASP A 13 0.53 17.72 -23.84
C ASP A 13 -0.42 18.27 -22.76
N LEU A 14 -1.10 17.37 -22.05
CA LEU A 14 -2.08 17.73 -21.02
C LEU A 14 -1.47 18.60 -19.93
N THR A 15 -0.15 18.49 -19.72
CA THR A 15 0.65 19.34 -18.84
C THR A 15 0.38 20.82 -19.07
N TYR A 16 0.23 21.24 -20.33
CA TYR A 16 0.05 22.65 -20.70
C TYR A 16 -1.41 23.09 -20.74
N MET A 17 -2.37 22.18 -20.53
CA MET A 17 -3.78 22.55 -20.44
C MET A 17 -4.11 23.21 -19.09
N LEU A 18 -3.28 23.05 -18.07
CA LEU A 18 -3.40 23.78 -16.80
C LEU A 18 -2.27 24.80 -16.64
N SER A 19 -2.59 25.95 -16.03
CA SER A 19 -1.56 26.89 -15.60
C SER A 19 -0.63 26.25 -14.58
N LEU A 20 0.61 26.74 -14.50
CA LEU A 20 1.58 26.27 -13.53
C LEU A 20 1.03 26.36 -12.09
N GLU A 21 0.41 27.50 -11.75
CA GLU A 21 -0.21 27.72 -10.44
C GLU A 21 -1.26 26.65 -10.07
N LYS A 22 -2.12 26.27 -11.03
CA LYS A 22 -3.15 25.24 -10.78
C LYS A 22 -2.54 23.85 -10.63
N ARG A 23 -1.45 23.56 -11.34
CA ARG A 23 -0.70 22.31 -11.17
C ARG A 23 -0.01 22.25 -9.82
N GLU A 24 0.65 23.31 -9.41
CA GLU A 24 1.25 23.40 -8.07
C GLU A 24 0.20 23.23 -6.98
N GLN A 25 -0.97 23.86 -7.14
CA GLN A 25 -2.09 23.70 -6.22
C GLN A 25 -2.58 22.25 -6.16
N TYR A 26 -2.74 21.58 -7.31
CA TYR A 26 -3.11 20.17 -7.36
C TYR A 26 -2.11 19.28 -6.58
N TYR A 27 -0.81 19.49 -6.76
CA TYR A 27 0.21 18.70 -6.05
C TYR A 27 0.24 18.99 -4.55
N LYS A 28 -0.05 20.23 -4.12
CA LYS A 28 -0.19 20.56 -2.69
C LYS A 28 -1.39 19.85 -2.07
N GLU A 29 -2.54 19.89 -2.73
CA GLU A 29 -3.76 19.20 -2.26
C GLU A 29 -3.58 17.68 -2.25
N ASN A 30 -2.82 17.14 -3.22
CA ASN A 30 -2.44 15.73 -3.24
C ASN A 30 -1.56 15.38 -2.04
N LEU A 31 -0.56 16.22 -1.74
CA LEU A 31 0.30 16.02 -0.57
C LEU A 31 -0.50 16.04 0.75
N GLU A 32 -1.48 16.93 0.86
CA GLU A 32 -2.42 16.98 2.00
C GLU A 32 -3.27 15.70 2.10
N PHE A 33 -3.84 15.24 0.98
CA PHE A 33 -4.55 13.97 0.93
C PHE A 33 -3.66 12.79 1.39
N LEU A 34 -2.42 12.72 0.91
CA LEU A 34 -1.46 11.69 1.32
C LEU A 34 -1.16 11.77 2.82
N ASN A 35 -0.96 12.98 3.35
CA ASN A 35 -0.70 13.20 4.77
C ASN A 35 -1.86 12.67 5.64
N ASP A 36 -3.09 12.99 5.26
CA ASP A 36 -4.29 12.53 5.97
C ASP A 36 -4.48 11.02 5.87
N LYS A 37 -4.28 10.43 4.68
CA LYS A 37 -4.41 8.98 4.45
C LYS A 37 -3.31 8.18 5.13
N PHE A 38 -2.08 8.68 5.18
CA PHE A 38 -0.97 8.00 5.84
C PHE A 38 -1.09 8.11 7.37
N GLY A 39 -1.65 9.22 7.86
CA GLY A 39 -2.02 9.42 9.25
C GLY A 39 -0.91 10.02 10.10
N LYS A 40 -1.27 10.38 11.34
CA LYS A 40 -0.51 11.28 12.24
C LYS A 40 0.94 10.89 12.57
N ASN A 41 1.32 9.62 12.42
CA ASN A 41 2.65 9.13 12.75
C ASN A 41 3.59 9.14 11.53
N VAL A 42 3.09 9.59 10.38
CA VAL A 42 3.82 9.65 9.12
C VAL A 42 4.16 11.10 8.83
N HIS A 43 5.44 11.35 8.57
CA HIS A 43 5.97 12.69 8.37
C HIS A 43 6.59 12.77 6.98
N CYS A 44 6.12 13.73 6.18
CA CYS A 44 6.74 14.05 4.91
C CYS A 44 8.12 14.68 5.16
N VAL A 45 9.17 14.06 4.64
CA VAL A 45 10.55 14.57 4.71
C VAL A 45 10.78 15.57 3.59
N TYR A 46 10.32 15.23 2.39
CA TYR A 46 10.32 16.11 1.24
C TYR A 46 9.18 15.75 0.29
N ALA A 47 8.74 16.74 -0.47
CA ALA A 47 7.89 16.61 -1.64
C ALA A 47 8.40 17.58 -2.70
N VAL A 48 8.80 17.07 -3.86
CA VAL A 48 9.35 17.85 -4.97
C VAL A 48 8.52 17.56 -6.21
N ILE A 49 8.12 18.61 -6.91
CA ILE A 49 7.41 18.51 -8.18
C ILE A 49 8.43 18.63 -9.29
N HIS A 50 8.54 17.61 -10.14
CA HIS A 50 9.42 17.60 -11.29
C HIS A 50 8.61 18.04 -12.51
N PHE A 51 8.98 19.17 -13.10
CA PHE A 51 8.38 19.70 -14.35
C PHE A 51 9.32 19.58 -15.55
N ASP A 52 10.55 19.13 -15.32
CA ASP A 52 11.65 18.96 -16.27
C ASP A 52 11.73 17.56 -16.89
N GLU A 53 10.73 16.71 -16.60
CA GLU A 53 10.56 15.38 -17.16
C GLU A 53 9.39 15.32 -18.15
N SER A 54 9.24 14.20 -18.88
CA SER A 54 8.20 14.03 -19.90
C SER A 54 6.77 14.13 -19.37
N THR A 55 6.56 13.94 -18.07
CA THR A 55 5.26 14.10 -17.43
C THR A 55 5.50 14.70 -16.05
N PRO A 56 4.87 15.83 -15.71
CA PRO A 56 4.94 16.37 -14.37
C PRO A 56 4.50 15.34 -13.34
N HIS A 57 5.25 15.24 -12.25
CA HIS A 57 4.89 14.38 -11.14
C HIS A 57 5.50 14.90 -9.85
N MET A 58 4.92 14.48 -8.73
CA MET A 58 5.45 14.76 -7.40
C MET A 58 6.17 13.53 -6.86
N GLN A 59 7.46 13.67 -6.55
CA GLN A 59 8.19 12.71 -5.75
C GLN A 59 8.12 13.15 -4.27
N SER A 60 7.59 12.29 -3.41
CA SER A 60 7.56 12.54 -1.96
C SER A 60 8.19 11.39 -1.17
N MET A 61 8.89 11.73 -0.10
CA MET A 61 9.47 10.78 0.85
C MET A 61 8.83 10.95 2.21
N TRP A 62 8.49 9.83 2.82
CA TRP A 62 7.78 9.79 4.09
C TRP A 62 8.53 8.93 5.09
N THR A 63 8.50 9.34 6.36
CA THR A 63 9.11 8.61 7.47
C THR A 63 8.08 8.35 8.55
N PHE A 64 8.28 7.25 9.28
CA PHE A 64 7.41 6.84 10.37
C PHE A 64 8.06 7.19 11.70
N SER A 65 7.38 8.02 12.48
CA SER A 65 7.82 8.41 13.80
C SER A 65 6.60 8.61 14.70
N GLU A 66 6.44 7.72 15.67
CA GLU A 66 5.40 7.82 16.69
C GLU A 66 6.01 8.36 17.98
N GLU A 67 5.29 9.27 18.65
CA GLU A 67 5.68 9.72 19.99
C GLU A 67 5.71 8.55 20.96
N ASN A 68 6.83 8.41 21.65
CA ASN A 68 6.97 7.41 22.68
C ASN A 68 6.35 7.95 23.98
N ASN A 69 5.11 7.54 24.27
CA ASN A 69 4.47 7.78 25.55
C ASN A 69 5.21 6.98 26.64
N GLN A 70 6.28 7.57 27.16
CA GLN A 70 7.08 7.01 28.25
C GLN A 70 6.21 6.90 29.49
N LYS A 71 6.25 5.73 30.12
CA LYS A 71 5.52 5.45 31.35
C LYS A 71 6.47 4.83 32.37
N ASP A 72 6.25 5.16 33.63
CA ASP A 72 6.96 4.55 34.75
C ASP A 72 6.63 3.05 34.86
N GLU A 73 5.43 2.65 34.46
CA GLU A 73 5.04 1.26 34.34
C GLU A 73 4.08 1.09 33.15
N TYR A 74 4.41 0.16 32.26
CA TYR A 74 3.52 -0.28 31.21
C TYR A 74 2.58 -1.35 31.75
N THR A 75 1.34 -1.32 31.26
CA THR A 75 0.26 -2.23 31.63
C THR A 75 -0.22 -3.05 30.43
N VAL A 76 -1.12 -4.01 30.64
CA VAL A 76 -1.67 -4.85 29.56
C VAL A 76 -2.34 -4.02 28.45
N SER A 77 -2.95 -2.88 28.78
CA SER A 77 -3.56 -2.00 27.77
C SER A 77 -2.56 -1.31 26.86
N ASP A 78 -1.29 -1.24 27.26
CA ASP A 78 -0.21 -0.65 26.47
C ASP A 78 0.38 -1.65 25.46
N VAL A 79 0.04 -2.94 25.57
CA VAL A 79 0.58 -3.99 24.70
C VAL A 79 -0.07 -3.90 23.32
N ASN A 80 0.76 -3.79 22.29
CA ASN A 80 0.30 -3.74 20.90
C ASN A 80 -0.41 -5.04 20.48
N THR A 81 -1.71 -4.95 20.20
CA THR A 81 -2.57 -6.08 19.84
C THR A 81 -2.18 -6.73 18.51
N ALA A 82 -1.72 -5.95 17.52
CA ALA A 82 -1.25 -6.48 16.24
C ALA A 82 0.03 -7.32 16.42
N LYS A 83 0.92 -6.87 17.31
CA LYS A 83 2.14 -7.62 17.68
C LYS A 83 1.81 -8.91 18.41
N VAL A 84 0.82 -8.89 19.31
CA VAL A 84 0.30 -10.10 19.97
C VAL A 84 -0.30 -11.06 18.93
N LYS A 85 -1.13 -10.57 18.00
CA LYS A 85 -1.70 -11.38 16.91
C LYS A 85 -0.61 -12.01 16.04
N SER A 86 0.40 -11.23 15.63
CA SER A 86 1.53 -11.73 14.85
C SER A 86 2.31 -12.82 15.61
N ALA A 87 2.63 -12.57 16.89
CA ALA A 87 3.32 -13.54 17.73
C ALA A 87 2.52 -14.84 17.91
N LEU A 88 1.19 -14.74 18.07
CA LEU A 88 0.28 -15.89 18.14
C LEU A 88 0.29 -16.71 16.85
N THR A 89 0.16 -16.07 15.70
CA THR A 89 0.23 -16.74 14.40
C THR A 89 1.58 -17.44 14.22
N SER A 90 2.70 -16.75 14.49
CA SER A 90 4.03 -17.35 14.38
C SER A 90 4.25 -18.51 15.37
N ALA A 91 3.72 -18.41 16.59
CA ALA A 91 3.82 -19.47 17.58
C ALA A 91 2.98 -20.69 17.18
N PHE A 92 1.77 -20.47 16.68
CA PHE A 92 0.92 -21.55 16.18
C PHE A 92 1.53 -22.21 14.95
N LEU A 93 2.09 -21.45 14.01
CA LEU A 93 2.78 -22.02 12.84
C LEU A 93 3.93 -22.96 13.24
N ARG A 94 4.65 -22.65 14.33
CA ARG A 94 5.69 -23.56 14.86
C ARG A 94 5.07 -24.84 15.44
N ARG A 95 4.01 -24.71 16.24
CA ARG A 95 3.29 -25.86 16.80
C ARG A 95 2.63 -26.72 15.71
N ASN A 96 2.12 -26.09 14.66
CA ASN A 96 1.45 -26.79 13.56
C ASN A 96 2.43 -27.67 12.76
N LYS A 97 3.75 -27.49 12.89
CA LYS A 97 4.73 -28.43 12.35
C LYS A 97 4.66 -29.81 13.02
N GLU A 98 4.18 -29.88 14.26
CA GLU A 98 4.01 -31.12 15.01
C GLU A 98 2.60 -31.71 14.81
N LEU A 99 1.60 -30.84 14.58
CA LEU A 99 0.20 -31.25 14.39
C LEU A 99 -0.15 -31.59 12.93
N GLU A 100 0.66 -31.12 11.98
CA GLU A 100 0.51 -31.34 10.53
C GLU A 100 -0.89 -30.99 9.97
N LEU A 101 -1.59 -30.04 10.59
CA LEU A 101 -2.93 -29.63 10.12
C LEU A 101 -2.81 -28.78 8.86
N ILE A 102 -3.72 -29.01 7.91
CA ILE A 102 -3.79 -28.26 6.65
C ILE A 102 -4.39 -26.88 6.91
N ALA A 103 -3.68 -25.82 6.49
CA ALA A 103 -4.14 -24.45 6.69
C ALA A 103 -5.50 -24.20 6.02
N GLY A 104 -6.43 -23.62 6.78
CA GLY A 104 -7.75 -23.21 6.28
C GLY A 104 -8.85 -24.25 6.45
N THR A 105 -8.54 -25.49 6.87
CA THR A 105 -9.57 -26.46 7.27
C THR A 105 -10.23 -26.06 8.58
N ASP A 106 -11.39 -26.65 8.89
CA ASP A 106 -12.10 -26.34 10.11
C ASP A 106 -11.38 -26.90 11.34
N GLU A 107 -10.65 -28.01 11.21
CA GLU A 107 -9.78 -28.54 12.26
C GLU A 107 -8.62 -27.58 12.56
N TYR A 108 -7.98 -27.01 11.53
CA TYR A 108 -6.93 -26.00 11.69
C TYR A 108 -7.46 -24.75 12.40
N LYS A 109 -8.64 -24.25 11.98
CA LYS A 109 -9.26 -23.07 12.60
C LYS A 109 -9.57 -23.34 14.08
N LYS A 110 -10.17 -24.49 14.39
CA LYS A 110 -10.51 -24.88 15.76
C LYS A 110 -9.26 -25.01 16.64
N ALA A 111 -8.22 -25.69 16.15
CA ALA A 111 -6.95 -25.82 16.85
C ALA A 111 -6.28 -24.46 17.09
N PHE A 112 -6.37 -23.53 16.12
CA PHE A 112 -5.84 -22.19 16.28
C PHE A 112 -6.62 -21.36 17.32
N GLU A 113 -7.95 -21.48 17.37
CA GLU A 113 -8.77 -20.82 18.40
C GLU A 113 -8.43 -21.31 19.81
N GLU A 114 -8.36 -22.63 20.01
CA GLU A 114 -7.97 -23.23 21.29
C GLU A 114 -6.56 -22.80 21.71
N PHE A 115 -5.62 -22.79 20.77
CA PHE A 115 -4.25 -22.31 21.01
C PHE A 115 -4.22 -20.83 21.41
N LYS A 116 -5.02 -19.97 20.77
CA LYS A 116 -5.10 -18.55 21.12
C LYS A 116 -5.56 -18.33 22.54
N VAL A 117 -6.57 -19.08 23.02
CA VAL A 117 -7.06 -18.96 24.40
C VAL A 117 -5.96 -19.28 25.40
N GLN A 118 -5.17 -20.32 25.14
CA GLN A 118 -4.11 -20.78 26.05
C GLN A 118 -2.85 -19.90 26.04
N GLU A 119 -2.42 -19.45 24.85
CA GLU A 119 -1.10 -18.81 24.69
C GLU A 119 -1.15 -17.28 24.66
N LYS A 120 -2.32 -16.67 24.39
CA LYS A 120 -2.46 -15.21 24.36
C LYS A 120 -2.03 -14.54 25.67
N PRO A 121 -2.43 -15.01 26.88
CA PRO A 121 -1.98 -14.41 28.14
C PRO A 121 -0.46 -14.46 28.31
N LYS A 122 0.17 -15.61 28.02
CA LYS A 122 1.63 -15.79 28.12
C LYS A 122 2.40 -14.88 27.18
N ILE A 123 1.89 -14.66 25.97
CA ILE A 123 2.49 -13.73 25.00
C ILE A 123 2.38 -12.29 25.50
N ILE A 124 1.22 -11.90 26.04
CA ILE A 124 1.00 -10.58 26.62
C ILE A 124 1.98 -10.34 27.78
N GLU A 125 2.09 -11.28 28.72
CA GLU A 125 3.01 -11.19 29.86
C GLU A 125 4.47 -11.04 29.42
N ARG A 126 4.92 -11.84 28.44
CA ARG A 126 6.28 -11.73 27.89
C ARG A 126 6.52 -10.38 27.21
N GLN A 127 5.54 -9.84 26.49
CA GLN A 127 5.66 -8.53 25.87
C GLN A 127 5.71 -7.42 26.93
N LEU A 128 4.85 -7.50 27.95
CA LEU A 128 4.81 -6.57 29.06
C LEU A 128 6.14 -6.54 29.84
N ALA A 129 6.68 -7.72 30.17
CA ALA A 129 7.97 -7.85 30.83
C ALA A 129 9.10 -7.23 29.99
N LYS A 130 9.07 -7.41 28.66
CA LYS A 130 10.05 -6.80 27.75
C LYS A 130 9.92 -5.28 27.70
N MET A 131 8.71 -4.74 27.69
CA MET A 131 8.45 -3.30 27.69
C MET A 131 8.94 -2.65 28.98
N ASN A 132 8.64 -3.25 30.13
CA ASN A 132 9.07 -2.73 31.43
C ASN A 132 10.58 -2.91 31.69
N LYS A 133 11.21 -3.93 31.11
CA LYS A 133 12.67 -4.13 31.20
C LYS A 133 13.46 -3.20 30.27
N ASN A 134 13.00 -3.02 29.04
CA ASN A 134 13.71 -2.27 28.00
C ASN A 134 13.07 -0.89 27.81
N LYS A 135 13.01 -0.11 28.88
CA LYS A 135 12.58 1.29 28.80
C LYS A 135 13.56 2.07 27.93
N SER A 136 13.04 2.89 27.04
CA SER A 136 13.82 3.68 26.09
C SER A 136 13.60 5.16 26.35
N ASP A 137 14.70 5.88 26.54
CA ASP A 137 14.69 7.34 26.77
C ASP A 137 14.47 8.14 25.48
N LYS A 138 14.39 7.46 24.32
CA LYS A 138 14.08 8.10 23.04
C LYS A 138 12.65 8.64 23.03
N LYS A 139 12.53 9.91 22.62
CA LYS A 139 11.25 10.64 22.43
C LYS A 139 10.34 10.00 21.37
N PHE A 140 10.91 9.35 20.38
CA PHE A 140 10.18 8.71 19.29
C PHE A 140 10.52 7.23 19.17
N LYS A 141 9.55 6.44 18.73
CA LYS A 141 9.70 5.00 18.46
C LYS A 141 9.09 4.62 17.12
N PHE A 142 9.58 3.51 16.58
CA PHE A 142 8.94 2.80 15.47
C PHE A 142 8.46 1.45 15.99
N GLU A 143 7.14 1.24 15.99
CA GLU A 143 6.56 -0.02 16.44
C GLU A 143 6.19 -0.91 15.25
N SER A 144 6.77 -2.12 15.20
CA SER A 144 6.46 -3.09 14.15
C SER A 144 4.97 -3.44 14.16
N GLY A 145 4.29 -3.29 13.02
CA GLY A 145 2.86 -3.59 12.88
C GLY A 145 1.92 -2.39 13.13
N THR A 146 2.45 -1.19 13.36
CA THR A 146 1.66 0.06 13.40
C THR A 146 1.77 0.88 12.11
N SER A 147 2.45 0.34 11.08
CA SER A 147 2.48 0.97 9.77
C SER A 147 1.05 1.04 9.18
N PRO A 148 0.62 2.20 8.65
CA PRO A 148 -0.65 2.34 7.92
C PRO A 148 -0.63 1.54 6.61
N PHE A 149 0.55 1.23 6.09
CA PHE A 149 0.74 0.50 4.83
C PHE A 149 0.52 -1.00 4.96
N THR A 150 -0.72 -1.36 5.28
CA THR A 150 -1.18 -2.75 5.33
C THR A 150 -1.52 -3.28 3.93
N LYS A 151 -1.74 -4.59 3.80
CA LYS A 151 -2.26 -5.18 2.56
C LYS A 151 -3.61 -4.56 2.16
N ASP A 152 -4.45 -4.25 3.13
CA ASP A 152 -5.74 -3.61 2.89
C ASP A 152 -5.59 -2.17 2.40
N PHE A 153 -4.65 -1.41 3.00
CA PHE A 153 -4.29 -0.08 2.51
C PHE A 153 -3.92 -0.12 1.03
N TYR A 154 -2.99 -0.97 0.60
CA TYR A 154 -2.60 -1.04 -0.81
C TYR A 154 -3.72 -1.51 -1.74
N ARG A 155 -4.70 -2.26 -1.21
CA ARG A 155 -5.86 -2.73 -1.99
C ARG A 155 -6.85 -1.60 -2.25
N THR A 156 -7.08 -0.70 -1.31
CA THR A 156 -8.11 0.35 -1.40
C THR A 156 -7.54 1.72 -1.76
N PHE A 157 -6.26 1.98 -1.49
CA PHE A 157 -5.64 3.29 -1.63
C PHE A 157 -5.88 3.92 -3.01
N ASN A 158 -5.68 3.16 -4.09
CA ASN A 158 -5.88 3.71 -5.44
C ASN A 158 -7.36 4.02 -5.73
N GLU A 159 -8.29 3.23 -5.20
CA GLU A 159 -9.73 3.49 -5.33
C GLU A 159 -10.12 4.76 -4.56
N GLU A 160 -9.63 4.90 -3.33
CA GLU A 160 -9.84 6.10 -2.50
C GLU A 160 -9.18 7.34 -3.12
N PHE A 161 -7.94 7.24 -3.61
CA PHE A 161 -7.25 8.35 -4.26
C PHE A 161 -8.02 8.86 -5.49
N VAL A 162 -8.54 7.96 -6.31
CA VAL A 162 -9.33 8.38 -7.46
C VAL A 162 -10.69 8.93 -7.07
N ASN A 163 -11.46 8.19 -6.27
CA ASN A 163 -12.86 8.51 -6.00
C ASN A 163 -13.02 9.65 -4.98
N ASP A 164 -12.19 9.67 -3.93
CA ASP A 164 -12.30 10.64 -2.85
C ASP A 164 -11.57 11.95 -3.18
N PHE A 165 -10.46 11.86 -3.92
CA PHE A 165 -9.61 13.01 -4.23
C PHE A 165 -9.68 13.45 -5.70
N MET A 166 -9.28 12.60 -6.66
CA MET A 166 -9.13 13.07 -8.05
C MET A 166 -10.45 13.49 -8.71
N VAL A 167 -11.54 12.73 -8.50
CA VAL A 167 -12.85 13.04 -9.12
C VAL A 167 -13.44 14.34 -8.57
N THR A 168 -13.17 14.66 -7.31
CA THR A 168 -13.70 15.85 -6.63
C THR A 168 -12.77 17.06 -6.78
N ASN A 169 -11.50 16.85 -7.16
CA ASN A 169 -10.50 17.90 -7.25
C ASN A 169 -10.84 18.97 -8.32
N PRO A 170 -10.85 20.28 -7.97
CA PRO A 170 -11.19 21.35 -8.90
C PRO A 170 -10.27 21.45 -10.12
N SER A 171 -8.96 21.30 -9.93
CA SER A 171 -7.96 21.35 -11.01
C SER A 171 -8.15 20.21 -12.01
N ILE A 172 -8.54 19.03 -11.53
CA ILE A 172 -8.84 17.87 -12.38
C ILE A 172 -10.15 18.07 -13.14
N ASN A 173 -11.17 18.60 -12.49
CA ASN A 173 -12.43 18.93 -13.17
C ASN A 173 -12.26 20.01 -14.25
N GLU A 174 -11.39 21.00 -14.02
CA GLU A 174 -11.03 21.95 -15.06
C GLU A 174 -10.26 21.30 -16.22
N LEU A 175 -9.28 20.43 -15.93
CA LEU A 175 -8.54 19.71 -16.95
C LEU A 175 -9.50 18.87 -17.82
N LYS A 176 -10.43 18.14 -17.20
CA LYS A 176 -11.48 17.38 -17.92
C LYS A 176 -12.31 18.27 -18.84
N ASN A 177 -12.73 19.44 -18.35
CA ASN A 177 -13.51 20.39 -19.15
C ASN A 177 -12.70 20.93 -20.34
N LYS A 178 -11.41 21.23 -20.15
CA LYS A 178 -10.52 21.68 -21.24
C LYS A 178 -10.28 20.59 -22.28
N VAL A 179 -10.05 19.36 -21.82
CA VAL A 179 -9.95 18.18 -22.70
C VAL A 179 -11.23 18.05 -23.51
N LYS A 180 -12.40 18.10 -22.86
CA LYS A 180 -13.70 18.02 -23.53
C LYS A 180 -13.91 19.10 -24.58
N VAL A 181 -13.61 20.36 -24.26
CA VAL A 181 -13.71 21.47 -25.20
C VAL A 181 -12.74 21.29 -26.38
N PHE A 182 -11.54 20.75 -26.11
CA PHE A 182 -10.51 20.59 -27.13
C PHE A 182 -10.81 19.43 -28.10
N SER A 183 -11.19 18.24 -27.59
CA SER A 183 -11.43 17.06 -28.44
C SER A 183 -12.88 16.87 -28.85
N ASN A 184 -13.83 17.59 -28.24
CA ASN A 184 -15.26 17.34 -28.38
C ASN A 184 -15.65 15.90 -27.97
N GLU A 185 -14.88 15.30 -27.05
CA GLU A 185 -15.08 13.97 -26.45
C GLU A 185 -15.25 14.11 -24.93
N ASP A 186 -16.06 13.27 -24.28
CA ASP A 186 -16.20 13.33 -22.83
C ASP A 186 -14.95 12.80 -22.12
N ALA A 187 -14.68 13.35 -20.93
CA ALA A 187 -13.50 13.02 -20.15
C ALA A 187 -13.87 12.55 -18.73
N GLU A 188 -13.42 11.36 -18.36
CA GLU A 188 -13.60 10.79 -17.02
C GLU A 188 -12.27 10.53 -16.30
N VAL A 189 -12.30 10.21 -15.02
CA VAL A 189 -11.12 9.75 -14.27
C VAL A 189 -11.44 8.37 -13.73
N VAL A 190 -10.61 7.37 -14.05
CA VAL A 190 -10.85 5.98 -13.65
C VAL A 190 -9.75 5.41 -12.74
N VAL A 191 -10.16 4.53 -11.83
CA VAL A 191 -9.27 3.78 -10.92
C VAL A 191 -8.30 2.89 -11.70
N ARG A 192 -8.78 2.28 -12.79
CA ARG A 192 -8.03 1.34 -13.63
C ARG A 192 -8.36 1.62 -15.07
N ARG A 193 -7.40 1.34 -15.97
CA ARG A 193 -7.63 1.43 -17.41
C ARG A 193 -8.77 0.50 -17.81
N THR A 194 -9.72 1.00 -18.61
CA THR A 194 -10.80 0.18 -19.17
C THR A 194 -10.31 -0.67 -20.35
N GLU A 195 -9.24 -0.23 -21.03
CA GLU A 195 -8.60 -0.97 -22.11
C GLU A 195 -7.13 -1.32 -21.81
N LYS A 196 -6.75 -2.54 -22.17
CA LYS A 196 -5.36 -3.01 -22.10
C LYS A 196 -4.55 -2.33 -23.21
N VAL A 197 -3.49 -1.59 -22.85
CA VAL A 197 -2.63 -0.87 -23.81
C VAL A 197 -1.75 -1.80 -24.63
N ASN A 198 -1.55 -3.01 -24.12
CA ASN A 198 -0.57 -3.97 -24.59
C ASN A 198 -1.26 -5.31 -24.80
N SER A 199 -1.57 -5.61 -26.06
CA SER A 199 -1.87 -6.95 -26.57
C SER A 199 -0.60 -7.79 -26.74
N SER A 200 0.44 -7.57 -25.89
CA SER A 200 1.63 -8.41 -25.96
C SER A 200 1.30 -9.79 -25.38
N GLU A 201 1.55 -10.82 -26.19
CA GLU A 201 1.51 -12.22 -25.77
C GLU A 201 2.35 -12.44 -24.50
N ASP A 202 3.45 -11.68 -24.35
CA ASP A 202 4.37 -11.76 -23.23
C ASP A 202 3.78 -11.35 -21.89
N LEU A 203 2.88 -10.36 -21.81
CA LEU A 203 2.33 -9.96 -20.50
C LEU A 203 1.29 -10.96 -19.99
N ASP A 204 0.48 -11.53 -20.86
CA ASP A 204 -0.45 -12.59 -20.46
C ASP A 204 0.29 -13.89 -20.17
N ARG A 205 1.33 -14.22 -20.95
CA ARG A 205 2.24 -15.34 -20.65
C ARG A 205 3.00 -15.11 -19.35
N THR A 206 3.48 -13.90 -19.08
CA THR A 206 4.17 -13.55 -17.82
C THR A 206 3.21 -13.57 -16.66
N LYS A 207 1.98 -13.07 -16.81
CA LYS A 207 0.93 -13.16 -15.77
C LYS A 207 0.55 -14.60 -15.49
N PHE A 208 0.37 -15.42 -16.53
CA PHE A 208 0.13 -16.85 -16.39
C PHE A 208 1.33 -17.58 -15.76
N ALA A 209 2.56 -17.22 -16.15
CA ALA A 209 3.78 -17.77 -15.55
C ALA A 209 3.91 -17.37 -14.08
N MET A 210 3.61 -16.13 -13.71
CA MET A 210 3.57 -15.65 -12.33
C MET A 210 2.46 -16.32 -11.52
N GLU A 211 1.27 -16.52 -12.10
CA GLU A 211 0.17 -17.25 -11.44
C GLU A 211 0.50 -18.73 -11.25
N LYS A 212 1.17 -19.35 -12.23
CA LYS A 212 1.68 -20.72 -12.14
C LYS A 212 2.79 -20.82 -11.10
N GLU A 213 3.76 -19.90 -11.11
CA GLU A 213 4.84 -19.83 -10.13
C GLU A 213 4.30 -19.57 -8.74
N LYS A 214 3.28 -18.71 -8.59
CA LYS A 214 2.56 -18.49 -7.35
C LYS A 214 1.86 -19.77 -6.86
N LYS A 215 1.16 -20.51 -7.73
CA LYS A 215 0.54 -21.80 -7.37
C LYS A 215 1.58 -22.86 -7.00
N GLU A 216 2.70 -22.91 -7.71
CA GLU A 216 3.82 -23.80 -7.37
C GLU A 216 4.47 -23.42 -6.05
N LEU A 217 4.63 -22.13 -5.78
CA LEU A 217 5.11 -21.61 -4.49
C LEU A 217 4.10 -21.92 -3.38
N GLU A 218 2.80 -21.74 -3.60
CA GLU A 218 1.75 -22.11 -2.65
C GLU A 218 1.74 -23.63 -2.37
N SER A 219 1.95 -24.46 -3.39
CA SER A 219 2.06 -25.91 -3.26
C SER A 219 3.34 -26.35 -2.54
N LYS A 220 4.49 -25.75 -2.88
CA LYS A 220 5.76 -25.95 -2.17
C LYS A 220 5.66 -25.43 -0.74
N ILE A 221 4.89 -24.36 -0.52
CA ILE A 221 4.52 -23.86 0.80
C ILE A 221 3.69 -24.87 1.57
N GLY A 222 2.71 -25.51 0.95
CA GLY A 222 1.98 -26.61 1.54
C GLY A 222 2.86 -27.83 1.86
N SER A 223 3.94 -28.07 1.11
CA SER A 223 4.78 -29.26 1.21
C SER A 223 6.09 -29.09 2.01
N ASN A 224 6.33 -27.94 2.64
CA ASN A 224 7.51 -27.65 3.48
C ASN A 224 8.90 -27.80 2.80
N ASP A 225 8.98 -27.71 1.47
CA ASP A 225 10.23 -27.85 0.72
C ASP A 225 10.82 -26.48 0.37
N TYR A 226 11.65 -25.91 1.25
CA TYR A 226 12.36 -24.65 0.98
C TYR A 226 13.83 -24.64 1.42
N SER A 227 14.69 -24.19 0.53
CA SER A 227 16.06 -23.78 0.83
C SER A 227 16.16 -22.26 1.04
N LYS A 228 17.02 -21.84 1.98
CA LYS A 228 17.17 -20.45 2.47
C LYS A 228 17.48 -19.38 1.41
N ASN A 229 17.92 -19.74 0.22
CA ASN A 229 18.49 -18.79 -0.76
C ASN A 229 17.45 -18.04 -1.63
N LYS A 230 16.15 -18.34 -1.53
CA LYS A 230 15.15 -17.80 -2.46
C LYS A 230 14.37 -16.57 -1.99
N PHE A 231 14.50 -16.17 -0.72
CA PHE A 231 13.72 -15.06 -0.14
C PHE A 231 14.28 -13.65 -0.44
N SER A 232 15.50 -13.51 -0.97
CA SER A 232 16.17 -12.20 -1.07
C SER A 232 15.70 -11.31 -2.24
N ASN A 233 14.81 -11.79 -3.12
CA ASN A 233 14.36 -11.04 -4.32
C ASN A 233 13.05 -10.27 -4.14
N ILE A 234 12.45 -10.26 -2.94
CA ILE A 234 11.16 -9.60 -2.67
C ILE A 234 11.39 -8.27 -1.94
N SER A 235 12.14 -7.36 -2.55
CA SER A 235 12.34 -6.00 -2.03
C SER A 235 12.27 -5.04 -3.22
N HIS A 236 11.07 -4.58 -3.57
CA HIS A 236 10.92 -3.60 -4.65
C HIS A 236 10.33 -2.29 -4.15
N ASN A 237 11.00 -1.23 -4.62
CA ASN A 237 10.69 0.18 -4.50
C ASN A 237 9.23 0.49 -4.84
N ILE A 238 8.60 1.35 -4.04
CA ILE A 238 7.30 1.93 -4.35
C ILE A 238 7.56 3.25 -5.08
N ILE A 239 7.33 3.25 -6.39
CA ILE A 239 7.25 4.46 -7.21
C ILE A 239 5.76 4.64 -7.54
N PHE A 240 5.15 5.71 -7.04
CA PHE A 240 3.81 6.10 -7.45
C PHE A 240 3.92 6.90 -8.75
N LEU A 241 3.54 6.28 -9.87
CA LEU A 241 3.37 6.97 -11.14
C LEU A 241 1.92 7.43 -11.24
N GLU A 242 1.69 8.74 -11.09
CA GLU A 242 0.43 9.36 -11.46
C GLU A 242 0.24 9.23 -12.97
N ARG A 243 -0.79 8.47 -13.37
CA ARG A 243 -1.30 8.52 -14.74
C ARG A 243 -2.76 8.88 -14.67
N PHE A 244 -3.08 10.09 -15.10
CA PHE A 244 -4.43 10.45 -15.51
C PHE A 244 -4.89 9.42 -16.54
N ILE A 245 -6.09 8.86 -16.34
CA ILE A 245 -6.74 8.00 -17.31
C ILE A 245 -8.08 8.64 -17.61
N ILE A 246 -8.16 9.26 -18.78
CA ILE A 246 -9.39 9.73 -19.40
C ILE A 246 -9.81 8.72 -20.46
N LEU A 247 -11.02 8.15 -20.38
CA LEU A 247 -11.62 7.30 -21.42
C LEU A 247 -13.13 7.60 -21.58
N ASP A 248 -13.64 7.37 -22.79
CA ASP A 248 -14.92 7.88 -23.31
C ASP A 248 -15.91 6.73 -23.59
N LYS A 249 -17.18 7.08 -23.81
CA LYS A 249 -18.23 6.26 -24.43
C LYS A 249 -18.66 6.82 -25.78
#